data_AF-A0A7C3GYF7-F1
#
_entry.id   AF-A0A7C3GYF7-F1
#
_cell.length_a   1.000
_cell.length_b   1.000
_cell.length_c   1.000
_cell.angle_alpha   90.00
_cell.angle_beta   90.00
_cell.angle_gamma   90.00
#
_symmetry.space_group_name_H-M   'P 1'
#
loop_
_entity.id
_entity.type
_entity.pdbx_description
1 polymer ?
#
loop_
_entity_poly.entity_id
_entity_poly.type
_entity_poly.pdbx_seq_one_letter_code
_entity_poly.pdbx_strand_id
1 'polypeptide(L)'
;FSCNSFAFSKQQMGTVINLAGKQRMLTQKMSKEILLIAKGIDVDANRANLKKTADLFDKTLKGLVDGDASLGLPKTTDAAILAQLGKVSELWAAFKPNVDAAIAGAPGKAVLEKVAAQNLPLLKNMNKAVQMYAKMSGSNLDPAMATTINLAGKQRMLTQKMTKELLLIANGIDVDANKANLRKTVGLFERTLKGLFDGDADLGLPGTKDAAIRAQLEVVQGLWNEYKPVLDKADTSAAGLAKAAKLNIPLLKEMNKAVKMYEKSVK
;
A
#
# COMPACT_ATOMS: atom_id res chain seq x y z
N PHE A 1 -13.02 -18.98 36.07
CA PHE A 1 -13.30 -18.45 34.72
C PHE A 1 -12.01 -18.47 33.92
N SER A 2 -11.75 -19.53 33.15
CA SER A 2 -10.61 -19.57 32.24
C SER A 2 -10.90 -18.67 31.06
N CYS A 3 -10.24 -17.52 31.01
CA CYS A 3 -10.23 -16.67 29.83
C CYS A 3 -9.41 -17.40 28.76
N ASN A 4 -10.06 -18.19 27.91
CA ASN A 4 -9.44 -18.73 26.70
C ASN A 4 -9.18 -17.55 25.77
N SER A 5 -7.99 -16.96 25.85
CA SER A 5 -7.48 -16.09 24.79
C SER A 5 -7.30 -16.97 23.55
N PHE A 6 -8.22 -16.89 22.58
CA PHE A 6 -8.02 -17.51 21.27
C PHE A 6 -6.82 -16.82 20.61
N ALA A 7 -5.65 -17.44 20.68
CA ALA A 7 -4.48 -17.03 19.93
C ALA A 7 -4.75 -17.26 18.43
N PHE A 8 -4.48 -16.26 17.59
CA PHE A 8 -4.62 -16.41 16.14
C PHE A 8 -3.66 -17.47 15.61
N SER A 9 -4.10 -18.31 14.67
CA SER A 9 -3.19 -19.22 13.98
C SER A 9 -2.15 -18.43 13.16
N LYS A 10 -1.00 -19.05 12.83
CA LYS A 10 0.02 -18.43 11.98
C LYS A 10 -0.57 -17.90 10.66
N GLN A 11 -1.45 -18.69 10.05
CA GLN A 11 -2.10 -18.36 8.78
C GLN A 11 -3.10 -17.21 8.93
N GLN A 12 -3.87 -17.19 10.01
CA GLN A 12 -4.78 -16.09 10.34
C GLN A 12 -3.99 -14.79 10.55
N MET A 13 -2.90 -14.83 11.32
CA MET A 13 -2.05 -13.66 11.54
C MET A 13 -1.42 -13.15 10.24
N GLY A 14 -0.90 -14.06 9.40
CA GLY A 14 -0.39 -13.71 8.07
C GLY A 14 -1.45 -12.99 7.21
N THR A 15 -2.70 -13.49 7.26
CA THR A 15 -3.85 -12.88 6.55
C THR A 15 -4.17 -11.48 7.08
N VAL A 16 -4.21 -11.31 8.41
CA VAL A 16 -4.45 -10.02 9.07
C VAL A 16 -3.36 -9.01 8.69
N ILE A 17 -2.08 -9.37 8.81
CA ILE A 17 -0.95 -8.50 8.46
C ILE A 17 -1.00 -8.11 6.98
N ASN A 18 -1.32 -9.04 6.08
CA ASN A 18 -1.45 -8.75 4.66
C ASN A 18 -2.60 -7.76 4.38
N LEU A 19 -3.78 -8.01 4.91
CA LEU A 19 -4.96 -7.19 4.66
C LEU A 19 -4.84 -5.79 5.30
N ALA A 20 -4.30 -5.70 6.51
CA ALA A 20 -3.92 -4.43 7.13
C ALA A 20 -2.82 -3.73 6.31
N GLY A 21 -1.81 -4.48 5.85
CA GLY A 21 -0.75 -3.98 4.98
C GLY A 21 -1.29 -3.41 3.67
N LYS A 22 -2.30 -4.06 3.09
CA LYS A 22 -3.00 -3.64 1.87
C LYS A 22 -3.73 -2.32 2.06
N GLN A 23 -4.25 -2.02 3.24
CA GLN A 23 -4.88 -0.72 3.54
C GLN A 23 -3.92 0.44 3.26
N ARG A 24 -2.64 0.33 3.65
CA ARG A 24 -1.62 1.35 3.32
C ARG A 24 -1.56 1.61 1.82
N MET A 25 -1.52 0.55 1.01
CA MET A 25 -1.49 0.65 -0.45
C MET A 25 -2.77 1.31 -0.99
N LEU A 26 -3.95 0.91 -0.49
CA LEU A 26 -5.23 1.45 -0.95
C LEU A 26 -5.33 2.96 -0.71
N THR A 27 -4.81 3.49 0.41
CA THR A 27 -4.77 4.95 0.63
C THR A 27 -3.99 5.69 -0.47
N GLN A 28 -2.85 5.14 -0.88
CA GLN A 28 -2.01 5.71 -1.93
C GLN A 28 -2.67 5.56 -3.30
N LYS A 29 -3.28 4.40 -3.55
CA LYS A 29 -3.99 4.08 -4.80
C LYS A 29 -5.18 5.01 -5.02
N MET A 30 -6.02 5.25 -4.00
CA MET A 30 -7.12 6.20 -4.10
C MET A 30 -6.63 7.61 -4.43
N SER A 31 -5.57 8.08 -3.77
CA SER A 31 -5.00 9.40 -4.05
C SER A 31 -4.46 9.50 -5.48
N LYS A 32 -3.77 8.45 -5.95
CA LYS A 32 -3.30 8.35 -7.35
C LYS A 32 -4.47 8.40 -8.34
N GLU A 33 -5.54 7.66 -8.09
CA GLU A 33 -6.72 7.62 -8.97
C GLU A 33 -7.43 8.98 -9.03
N ILE A 34 -7.60 9.66 -7.89
CA ILE A 34 -8.11 11.04 -7.85
C ILE A 34 -7.25 11.98 -8.72
N LEU A 35 -5.92 11.89 -8.59
CA LEU A 35 -5.01 12.74 -9.34
C LEU A 35 -4.97 12.41 -10.84
N LEU A 36 -5.17 11.15 -11.22
CA LEU A 36 -5.32 10.75 -12.63
C LEU A 36 -6.61 11.32 -13.24
N ILE A 37 -7.72 11.26 -12.50
CA ILE A 37 -8.99 11.89 -12.89
C ILE A 37 -8.79 13.39 -13.11
N ALA A 38 -8.10 14.07 -12.20
CA ALA A 38 -7.80 15.51 -12.32
C ALA A 38 -6.97 15.86 -13.56
N LYS A 39 -6.06 14.97 -13.99
CA LYS A 39 -5.25 15.13 -15.20
C LYS A 39 -5.94 14.65 -16.47
N GLY A 40 -7.19 14.20 -16.41
CA GLY A 40 -7.94 13.70 -17.56
C GLY A 40 -7.43 12.36 -18.10
N ILE A 41 -6.69 11.58 -17.30
CA ILE A 41 -6.11 10.31 -17.72
C ILE A 41 -7.09 9.18 -17.36
N ASP A 42 -7.58 8.46 -18.37
CA ASP A 42 -8.49 7.31 -18.24
C ASP A 42 -9.63 7.56 -17.23
N VAL A 43 -10.32 8.71 -17.35
CA VAL A 43 -11.22 9.24 -16.32
C VAL A 43 -12.26 8.23 -15.85
N ASP A 44 -12.99 7.61 -16.77
CA ASP A 44 -14.06 6.66 -16.42
C ASP A 44 -13.51 5.39 -15.75
N ALA A 45 -12.39 4.88 -16.26
CA ALA A 45 -11.72 3.73 -15.66
C ALA A 45 -11.22 4.07 -14.24
N ASN A 46 -10.63 5.26 -14.04
CA ASN A 46 -10.15 5.69 -12.73
C ASN A 46 -11.30 5.98 -11.76
N ARG A 47 -12.46 6.48 -12.19
CA ARG A 47 -13.66 6.61 -11.33
C ARG A 47 -14.16 5.25 -10.88
N ALA A 48 -14.31 4.30 -11.80
CA ALA A 48 -14.72 2.93 -11.47
C ALA A 48 -13.71 2.25 -10.52
N ASN A 49 -12.41 2.43 -10.77
CA ASN A 49 -11.35 1.89 -9.92
C ASN A 49 -11.30 2.57 -8.56
N LEU A 50 -11.49 3.88 -8.48
CA LEU A 50 -11.54 4.65 -7.24
C LEU A 50 -12.67 4.17 -6.34
N LYS A 51 -13.88 4.00 -6.90
CA LYS A 51 -15.01 3.42 -6.17
C LYS A 51 -14.67 2.04 -5.61
N LYS A 52 -14.17 1.12 -6.46
CA LYS A 52 -13.77 -0.23 -6.03
C LYS A 52 -12.69 -0.21 -4.95
N THR A 53 -11.74 0.70 -5.04
CA THR A 53 -10.64 0.84 -4.08
C THR A 53 -11.15 1.35 -2.73
N ALA A 54 -12.06 2.33 -2.75
CA ALA A 54 -12.70 2.87 -1.55
C ALA A 54 -13.61 1.82 -0.86
N ASP A 55 -14.46 1.12 -1.62
CA ASP A 55 -15.31 0.05 -1.11
C ASP A 55 -14.47 -1.06 -0.45
N LEU A 56 -13.34 -1.43 -1.08
CA LEU A 56 -12.43 -2.42 -0.53
C LEU A 56 -11.70 -1.95 0.72
N PHE A 57 -11.29 -0.67 0.78
CA PHE A 57 -10.69 -0.08 1.98
C PHE A 57 -11.69 -0.14 3.14
N ASP A 58 -12.90 0.35 2.91
CA ASP A 58 -13.97 0.42 3.91
C ASP A 58 -14.35 -0.98 4.43
N LYS A 59 -14.60 -1.94 3.53
CA LYS A 59 -14.91 -3.33 3.91
C LYS A 59 -13.80 -3.95 4.75
N THR A 60 -12.54 -3.76 4.33
CA THR A 60 -11.41 -4.38 5.05
C THR A 60 -11.16 -3.70 6.40
N LEU A 61 -11.30 -2.37 6.50
CA LEU A 61 -11.15 -1.66 7.76
C LEU A 61 -12.20 -2.11 8.78
N LYS A 62 -13.47 -2.24 8.36
CA LYS A 62 -14.54 -2.81 9.18
C LYS A 62 -14.22 -4.26 9.59
N GLY A 63 -13.80 -5.09 8.64
CA GLY A 63 -13.40 -6.46 8.92
C GLY A 63 -12.21 -6.60 9.88
N LEU A 64 -11.28 -5.63 9.91
CA LEU A 64 -10.19 -5.61 10.89
C LEU A 64 -10.70 -5.29 12.30
N VAL A 65 -11.75 -4.48 12.43
CA VAL A 65 -12.36 -4.15 13.73
C VAL A 65 -13.27 -5.28 14.21
N ASP A 66 -14.25 -5.66 13.39
CA ASP A 66 -15.37 -6.50 13.79
C ASP A 66 -15.17 -7.99 13.45
N GLY A 67 -14.19 -8.31 12.61
CA GLY A 67 -14.06 -9.59 11.94
C GLY A 67 -14.86 -9.65 10.64
N ASP A 68 -14.40 -10.46 9.68
CA ASP A 68 -15.10 -10.73 8.42
C ASP A 68 -14.70 -12.12 7.92
N ALA A 69 -15.60 -13.10 8.06
CA ALA A 69 -15.36 -14.48 7.64
C ALA A 69 -15.09 -14.60 6.12
N SER A 70 -15.69 -13.74 5.29
CA SER A 70 -15.46 -13.72 3.84
C SER A 70 -14.06 -13.25 3.46
N LEU A 71 -13.39 -12.53 4.37
CA LEU A 71 -12.01 -12.08 4.22
C LEU A 71 -11.01 -12.93 5.03
N GLY A 72 -11.49 -13.93 5.77
CA GLY A 72 -10.67 -14.68 6.72
C GLY A 72 -10.12 -13.82 7.85
N LEU A 73 -10.79 -12.70 8.17
CA LEU A 73 -10.39 -11.78 9.23
C LEU A 73 -11.06 -12.19 10.55
N PRO A 74 -10.31 -12.57 11.58
CA PRO A 74 -10.86 -12.69 12.92
C PRO A 74 -11.12 -11.29 13.50
N LYS A 75 -12.02 -11.22 14.49
CA LYS A 75 -12.27 -10.00 15.24
C LYS A 75 -11.02 -9.58 16.03
N THR A 76 -10.67 -8.30 15.96
CA THR A 76 -9.60 -7.76 16.81
C THR A 76 -10.13 -7.53 18.22
N THR A 77 -9.44 -8.07 19.23
CA THR A 77 -9.80 -7.93 20.64
C THR A 77 -8.82 -7.06 21.43
N ASP A 78 -7.61 -6.84 20.91
CA ASP A 78 -6.61 -5.99 21.53
C ASP A 78 -7.06 -4.52 21.54
N ALA A 79 -7.22 -3.97 22.74
CA ALA A 79 -7.76 -2.62 22.94
C ALA A 79 -6.87 -1.52 22.33
N ALA A 80 -5.54 -1.70 22.34
CA ALA A 80 -4.63 -0.71 21.77
C ALA A 80 -4.73 -0.69 20.24
N ILE A 81 -4.87 -1.86 19.61
CA ILE A 81 -5.09 -1.94 18.16
C ILE A 81 -6.45 -1.40 17.79
N LEU A 82 -7.51 -1.73 18.53
CA LEU A 82 -8.85 -1.16 18.30
C LEU A 82 -8.83 0.36 18.38
N ALA A 83 -8.17 0.94 19.39
CA ALA A 83 -8.00 2.39 19.49
C ALA A 83 -7.22 2.97 18.30
N GLN A 84 -6.20 2.28 17.81
CA GLN A 84 -5.45 2.70 16.63
C GLN A 84 -6.27 2.59 15.33
N LEU A 85 -7.11 1.57 15.18
CA LEU A 85 -8.05 1.44 14.07
C LEU A 85 -9.15 2.50 14.13
N GLY A 86 -9.62 2.89 15.32
CA GLY A 86 -10.53 4.01 15.52
C GLY A 86 -9.97 5.31 14.94
N LYS A 87 -8.69 5.62 15.21
CA LYS A 87 -8.00 6.77 14.58
C LYS A 87 -7.91 6.66 13.07
N VAL A 88 -7.72 5.45 12.53
CA VAL A 88 -7.73 5.21 11.07
C VAL A 88 -9.13 5.48 10.51
N SER A 89 -10.19 5.05 11.20
CA SER A 89 -11.58 5.29 10.81
C SER A 89 -11.94 6.78 10.80
N GLU A 90 -11.49 7.56 11.79
CA GLU A 90 -11.68 9.02 11.82
C GLU A 90 -10.98 9.71 10.63
N LEU A 91 -9.71 9.35 10.38
CA LEU A 91 -8.95 9.88 9.24
C LEU A 91 -9.57 9.46 7.90
N TRP A 92 -10.11 8.25 7.82
CA TRP A 92 -10.84 7.78 6.65
C TRP A 92 -12.13 8.56 6.43
N ALA A 93 -12.92 8.80 7.48
CA ALA A 93 -14.13 9.60 7.41
C ALA A 93 -13.86 11.04 6.91
N ALA A 94 -12.71 11.62 7.28
CA ALA A 94 -12.27 12.91 6.76
C ALA A 94 -11.77 12.86 5.30
N PHE A 95 -11.17 11.75 4.88
CA PHE A 95 -10.63 11.57 3.52
C PHE A 95 -11.70 11.20 2.48
N LYS A 96 -12.70 10.41 2.87
CA LYS A 96 -13.75 9.87 2.00
C LYS A 96 -14.53 10.93 1.20
N PRO A 97 -14.88 12.12 1.74
CA PRO A 97 -15.52 13.17 0.96
C PRO A 97 -14.73 13.59 -0.30
N ASN A 98 -13.39 13.54 -0.27
CA ASN A 98 -12.58 13.84 -1.47
C ASN A 98 -12.69 12.73 -2.52
N VAL A 99 -12.82 11.47 -2.07
CA VAL A 99 -13.07 10.32 -2.95
C VAL A 99 -14.43 10.48 -3.63
N ASP A 100 -15.46 10.78 -2.84
CA ASP A 100 -16.83 10.95 -3.36
C ASP A 100 -16.90 12.12 -4.36
N ALA A 101 -16.24 13.23 -4.07
CA ALA A 101 -16.14 14.37 -4.98
C ALA A 101 -15.47 14.04 -6.32
N ALA A 102 -14.38 13.26 -6.31
CA ALA A 102 -13.68 12.84 -7.52
C ALA A 102 -14.43 11.78 -8.33
N ILE A 103 -15.29 10.98 -7.69
CA ILE A 103 -16.20 10.07 -8.39
C ILE A 103 -17.31 10.87 -9.09
N ALA A 104 -17.88 11.87 -8.41
CA ALA A 104 -18.97 12.68 -8.93
C ALA A 104 -18.55 13.64 -10.06
N GLY A 105 -17.30 14.13 -10.05
CA GLY A 105 -16.84 15.14 -10.99
C GLY A 105 -15.31 15.22 -11.08
N ALA A 106 -14.81 16.12 -11.94
CA ALA A 106 -13.38 16.41 -11.98
C ALA A 106 -12.99 17.20 -10.72
N PRO A 107 -12.09 16.68 -9.85
CA PRO A 107 -11.74 17.35 -8.61
C PRO A 107 -10.89 18.60 -8.88
N GLY A 108 -11.31 19.74 -8.36
CA GLY A 108 -10.55 20.99 -8.41
C GLY A 108 -9.36 21.02 -7.44
N LYS A 109 -8.50 22.04 -7.57
CA LYS A 109 -7.24 22.19 -6.81
C LYS A 109 -7.41 22.00 -5.30
N ALA A 110 -8.43 22.60 -4.69
CA ALA A 110 -8.70 22.49 -3.25
C ALA A 110 -8.94 21.04 -2.78
N VAL A 111 -9.58 20.20 -3.60
CA VAL A 111 -9.76 18.77 -3.30
C VAL A 111 -8.42 18.05 -3.35
N LEU A 112 -7.57 18.38 -4.33
CA LEU A 112 -6.26 17.76 -4.47
C LEU A 112 -5.30 18.11 -3.32
N GLU A 113 -5.33 19.36 -2.86
CA GLU A 113 -4.58 19.81 -1.68
C GLU A 113 -5.04 19.08 -0.41
N LYS A 114 -6.35 18.91 -0.21
CA LYS A 114 -6.89 18.08 0.88
C LYS A 114 -6.44 16.63 0.77
N VAL A 115 -6.46 16.05 -0.42
CA VAL A 115 -5.98 14.68 -0.66
C VAL A 115 -4.50 14.55 -0.31
N ALA A 116 -3.66 15.50 -0.72
CA ALA A 116 -2.25 15.50 -0.38
C ALA A 116 -2.02 15.59 1.14
N ALA A 117 -2.71 16.52 1.81
CA ALA A 117 -2.58 16.77 3.25
C ALA A 117 -3.10 15.61 4.11
N GLN A 118 -4.25 15.02 3.75
CA GLN A 118 -4.90 13.97 4.54
C GLN A 118 -4.34 12.56 4.27
N ASN A 119 -3.73 12.33 3.10
CA ASN A 119 -3.20 11.01 2.75
C ASN A 119 -2.04 10.57 3.66
N LEU A 120 -1.11 11.47 4.01
CA LEU A 120 0.05 11.10 4.82
C LEU A 120 -0.32 10.72 6.27
N PRO A 121 -1.18 11.47 7.00
CA PRO A 121 -1.69 11.03 8.29
C PRO A 121 -2.40 9.68 8.24
N LEU A 122 -3.25 9.44 7.23
CA LEU A 122 -3.97 8.18 7.05
C LEU A 122 -3.00 7.02 6.79
N LEU A 123 -2.01 7.21 5.91
CA LEU A 123 -0.95 6.23 5.67
C LEU A 123 -0.15 5.91 6.94
N LYS A 124 0.27 6.94 7.69
CA LYS A 124 1.08 6.79 8.92
C LYS A 124 0.33 6.01 9.99
N ASN A 125 -0.95 6.34 10.23
CA ASN A 125 -1.77 5.65 11.22
C ASN A 125 -2.08 4.21 10.80
N MET A 126 -2.32 3.96 9.51
CA MET A 126 -2.48 2.59 9.02
C MET A 126 -1.17 1.80 9.14
N ASN A 127 -0.01 2.42 8.90
CA ASN A 127 1.28 1.78 9.12
C ASN A 127 1.53 1.44 10.58
N LYS A 128 1.11 2.30 11.51
CA LYS A 128 1.16 2.00 12.94
C LYS A 128 0.30 0.80 13.29
N ALA A 129 -0.93 0.70 12.78
CA ALA A 129 -1.78 -0.48 12.97
C ALA A 129 -1.12 -1.77 12.48
N VAL A 130 -0.50 -1.75 11.29
CA VAL A 130 0.25 -2.91 10.75
C VAL A 130 1.40 -3.31 11.67
N GLN A 131 2.16 -2.34 12.20
CA GLN A 131 3.25 -2.62 13.13
C GLN A 131 2.74 -3.20 14.46
N MET A 132 1.56 -2.80 14.92
CA MET A 132 0.95 -3.36 16.13
C MET A 132 0.51 -4.81 15.90
N TYR A 133 -0.12 -5.12 14.76
CA TYR A 133 -0.43 -6.51 14.39
C TYR A 133 0.84 -7.38 14.26
N ALA A 134 1.88 -6.86 13.62
CA ALA A 134 3.15 -7.59 13.47
C ALA A 134 3.87 -7.86 14.80
N LYS A 135 3.57 -7.07 15.84
CA LYS A 135 4.11 -7.21 17.20
C LYS A 135 3.15 -7.93 18.16
N MET A 136 1.95 -8.27 17.71
CA MET A 136 0.96 -8.91 18.58
C MET A 136 1.48 -10.27 19.04
N SER A 137 1.69 -10.41 20.35
CA SER A 137 2.08 -11.66 21.00
C SER A 137 1.06 -12.76 20.70
N GLY A 138 1.55 -13.96 20.36
CA GLY A 138 0.72 -15.11 19.97
C GLY A 138 0.82 -15.49 18.49
N SER A 139 1.53 -14.70 17.67
CA SER A 139 1.93 -15.16 16.35
C SER A 139 3.06 -16.18 16.48
N ASN A 140 2.83 -17.45 16.18
CA ASN A 140 3.92 -18.42 15.99
C ASN A 140 4.71 -18.18 14.67
N LEU A 141 4.60 -16.98 14.09
CA LEU A 141 5.28 -16.61 12.83
C LEU A 141 6.72 -16.20 13.16
N ASP A 142 7.68 -16.73 12.40
CA ASP A 142 9.07 -16.33 12.50
C ASP A 142 9.23 -14.80 12.27
N PRO A 143 9.95 -14.06 13.15
CA PRO A 143 10.07 -12.60 13.03
C PRO A 143 10.70 -12.12 11.72
N ALA A 144 11.64 -12.86 11.15
CA ALA A 144 12.25 -12.51 9.86
C ALA A 144 11.28 -12.73 8.70
N MET A 145 10.44 -13.77 8.78
CA MET A 145 9.36 -14.00 7.82
C MET A 145 8.27 -12.91 7.93
N ALA A 146 7.86 -12.52 9.14
CA ALA A 146 6.92 -11.42 9.35
C ALA A 146 7.45 -10.10 8.76
N THR A 147 8.75 -9.83 8.96
CA THR A 147 9.45 -8.68 8.39
C THR A 147 9.47 -8.73 6.86
N THR A 148 9.80 -9.90 6.29
CA THR A 148 9.81 -10.14 4.85
C THR A 148 8.43 -9.88 4.22
N ILE A 149 7.35 -10.45 4.78
CA ILE A 149 5.99 -10.25 4.29
C ILE A 149 5.57 -8.77 4.38
N ASN A 150 5.89 -8.10 5.49
CA ASN A 150 5.57 -6.69 5.66
C ASN A 150 6.32 -5.80 4.65
N LEU A 151 7.60 -6.04 4.41
CA LEU A 151 8.42 -5.26 3.48
C LEU A 151 8.10 -5.57 2.01
N ALA A 152 7.83 -6.82 1.65
CA ALA A 152 7.28 -7.18 0.35
C ALA A 152 5.90 -6.52 0.14
N GLY A 153 5.05 -6.55 1.17
CA GLY A 153 3.76 -5.87 1.17
C GLY A 153 3.88 -4.35 0.98
N LYS A 154 4.91 -3.74 1.57
CA LYS A 154 5.24 -2.31 1.45
C LYS A 154 5.63 -1.95 0.01
N GLN A 155 6.26 -2.85 -0.75
CA GLN A 155 6.57 -2.59 -2.17
C GLN A 155 5.32 -2.24 -2.98
N ARG A 156 4.21 -2.96 -2.79
CA ARG A 156 2.92 -2.63 -3.44
C ARG A 156 2.46 -1.20 -3.14
N MET A 157 2.66 -0.73 -1.91
CA MET A 157 2.31 0.63 -1.51
C MET A 157 3.26 1.65 -2.14
N LEU A 158 4.57 1.38 -2.15
CA LEU A 158 5.57 2.27 -2.72
C LEU A 158 5.34 2.51 -4.21
N THR A 159 4.95 1.49 -4.98
CA THR A 159 4.61 1.68 -6.41
C THR A 159 3.50 2.70 -6.59
N GLN A 160 2.43 2.62 -5.79
CA GLN A 160 1.32 3.58 -5.84
C GLN A 160 1.75 4.97 -5.35
N LYS A 161 2.57 5.02 -4.30
CA LYS A 161 3.07 6.27 -3.70
C LYS A 161 3.96 7.05 -4.67
N MET A 162 4.85 6.39 -5.42
CA MET A 162 5.69 7.04 -6.42
C MET A 162 4.85 7.68 -7.54
N THR A 163 3.85 6.96 -8.06
CA THR A 163 2.95 7.55 -9.08
C THR A 163 2.14 8.71 -8.53
N LYS A 164 1.64 8.59 -7.29
CA LYS A 164 0.94 9.68 -6.61
C LYS A 164 1.84 10.91 -6.47
N GLU A 165 3.09 10.74 -6.06
CA GLU A 165 4.06 11.84 -5.91
C GLU A 165 4.36 12.51 -7.25
N LEU A 166 4.59 11.73 -8.32
CA LEU A 166 4.72 12.27 -9.67
C LEU A 166 3.49 13.09 -10.10
N LEU A 167 2.29 12.58 -9.80
CA LEU A 167 1.05 13.28 -10.13
C LEU A 167 0.81 14.53 -9.28
N LEU A 168 1.25 14.56 -8.01
CA LEU A 168 1.23 15.77 -7.19
C LEU A 168 2.12 16.87 -7.80
N ILE A 169 3.32 16.51 -8.27
CA ILE A 169 4.22 17.40 -9.02
C ILE A 169 3.50 17.93 -10.27
N ALA A 170 2.88 17.02 -11.06
CA ALA A 170 2.19 17.38 -12.29
C ALA A 170 0.91 18.22 -12.11
N ASN A 171 0.36 18.26 -10.90
CA ASN A 171 -0.77 19.12 -10.50
C ASN A 171 -0.32 20.39 -9.76
N GLY A 172 0.99 20.64 -9.63
CA GLY A 172 1.52 21.84 -8.98
C GLY A 172 1.37 21.87 -7.46
N ILE A 173 1.26 20.70 -6.82
CA ILE A 173 1.03 20.57 -5.37
C ILE A 173 2.35 20.24 -4.70
N ASP A 174 2.82 21.13 -3.82
CA ASP A 174 4.07 21.00 -3.05
C ASP A 174 5.23 20.45 -3.89
N VAL A 175 5.48 21.07 -5.06
CA VAL A 175 6.33 20.52 -6.13
C VAL A 175 7.69 20.05 -5.63
N ASP A 176 8.41 20.89 -4.89
CA ASP A 176 9.76 20.56 -4.41
C ASP A 176 9.75 19.47 -3.35
N ALA A 177 8.77 19.50 -2.44
CA ALA A 177 8.59 18.46 -1.44
C ALA A 177 8.26 17.11 -2.12
N ASN A 178 7.42 17.10 -3.14
CA ASN A 178 7.06 15.87 -3.85
C ASN A 178 8.18 15.36 -4.76
N LYS A 179 9.04 16.22 -5.33
CA LYS A 179 10.28 15.78 -5.99
C LYS A 179 11.23 15.08 -5.01
N ALA A 180 11.42 15.65 -3.82
CA ALA A 180 12.25 15.04 -2.78
C ALA A 180 11.65 13.72 -2.27
N ASN A 181 10.34 13.69 -2.04
CA ASN A 181 9.62 12.49 -1.61
C ASN A 181 9.68 11.39 -2.66
N LEU A 182 9.51 11.72 -3.94
CA LEU A 182 9.61 10.76 -5.04
C LEU A 182 10.97 10.07 -5.05
N ARG A 183 12.07 10.84 -5.00
CA ARG A 183 13.44 10.28 -4.91
C ARG A 183 13.62 9.36 -3.71
N LYS A 184 13.11 9.74 -2.54
CA LYS A 184 13.16 8.90 -1.33
C LYS A 184 12.36 7.61 -1.49
N THR A 185 11.17 7.69 -2.10
CA THR A 185 10.30 6.52 -2.32
C THR A 185 10.92 5.56 -3.34
N VAL A 186 11.53 6.08 -4.42
CA VAL A 186 12.31 5.32 -5.41
C VAL A 186 13.45 4.57 -4.72
N GLY A 187 14.33 5.27 -3.99
CA GLY A 187 15.47 4.64 -3.32
C GLY A 187 15.04 3.58 -2.28
N LEU A 188 13.93 3.81 -1.58
CA LEU A 188 13.39 2.84 -0.63
C LEU A 188 12.81 1.59 -1.34
N PHE A 189 12.15 1.76 -2.48
CA PHE A 189 11.67 0.65 -3.31
C PHE A 189 12.87 -0.21 -3.76
N GLU A 190 13.89 0.41 -4.33
CA GLU A 190 15.08 -0.29 -4.84
C GLU A 190 15.85 -1.03 -3.75
N ARG A 191 16.14 -0.36 -2.64
CA ARG A 191 16.82 -0.98 -1.50
C ARG A 191 16.06 -2.20 -1.00
N THR A 192 14.74 -2.07 -0.84
CA THR A 192 13.93 -3.18 -0.33
C THR A 192 13.80 -4.31 -1.36
N LEU A 193 13.63 -4.01 -2.65
CA LEU A 193 13.57 -5.03 -3.71
C LEU A 193 14.89 -5.82 -3.75
N LYS A 194 16.04 -5.14 -3.69
CA LYS A 194 17.35 -5.80 -3.56
C LYS A 194 17.43 -6.65 -2.29
N GLY A 195 16.98 -6.12 -1.15
CA GLY A 195 16.95 -6.86 0.11
C GLY A 195 16.07 -8.12 0.07
N LEU A 196 14.99 -8.12 -0.71
CA LEU A 196 14.16 -9.31 -0.92
C LEU A 196 14.89 -10.39 -1.73
N PHE A 197 15.79 -10.02 -2.64
CA PHE A 197 16.63 -10.97 -3.36
C PHE A 197 17.76 -11.51 -2.49
N ASP A 198 18.59 -10.62 -1.95
CA ASP A 198 19.93 -10.97 -1.46
C ASP A 198 20.07 -10.81 0.05
N GLY A 199 19.06 -10.25 0.72
CA GLY A 199 19.13 -9.85 2.12
C GLY A 199 19.56 -8.40 2.31
N ASP A 200 19.18 -7.84 3.46
CA ASP A 200 19.57 -6.51 3.94
C ASP A 200 19.46 -6.54 5.47
N ALA A 201 20.61 -6.57 6.15
CA ALA A 201 20.68 -6.76 7.60
C ALA A 201 19.99 -5.62 8.36
N ASP A 202 20.13 -4.36 7.91
CA ASP A 202 19.49 -3.22 8.57
C ASP A 202 17.97 -3.27 8.43
N LEU A 203 17.47 -3.84 7.33
CA LEU A 203 16.04 -4.05 7.12
C LEU A 203 15.52 -5.34 7.75
N GLY A 204 16.39 -6.17 8.33
CA GLY A 204 16.03 -7.50 8.85
C GLY A 204 15.55 -8.46 7.77
N LEU A 205 16.02 -8.28 6.52
CA LEU A 205 15.67 -9.14 5.40
C LEU A 205 16.73 -10.25 5.25
N PRO A 206 16.33 -11.53 5.32
CA PRO A 206 17.26 -12.64 5.08
C PRO A 206 17.53 -12.90 3.59
N GLY A 207 16.79 -12.26 2.69
CA GLY A 207 16.77 -12.60 1.26
C GLY A 207 16.00 -13.89 0.97
N THR A 208 16.04 -14.36 -0.27
CA THR A 208 15.40 -15.62 -0.65
C THR A 208 16.26 -16.46 -1.60
N LYS A 209 16.29 -17.77 -1.33
CA LYS A 209 16.89 -18.80 -2.20
C LYS A 209 15.84 -19.60 -2.98
N ASP A 210 14.55 -19.36 -2.71
CA ASP A 210 13.46 -20.03 -3.41
C ASP A 210 13.44 -19.58 -4.88
N ALA A 211 13.66 -20.53 -5.80
CA ALA A 211 13.79 -20.23 -7.23
C ALA A 211 12.51 -19.62 -7.82
N ALA A 212 11.33 -20.04 -7.36
CA ALA A 212 10.07 -19.51 -7.86
C ALA A 212 9.85 -18.05 -7.39
N ILE A 213 10.16 -17.76 -6.12
CA ILE A 213 10.08 -16.39 -5.60
C ILE A 213 11.07 -15.48 -6.31
N ARG A 214 12.32 -15.94 -6.51
CA ARG A 214 13.34 -15.17 -7.24
C ARG A 214 12.90 -14.86 -8.68
N ALA A 215 12.41 -15.85 -9.41
CA ALA A 215 11.88 -15.63 -10.77
C ALA A 215 10.74 -14.59 -10.79
N GLN A 216 9.84 -14.62 -9.80
CA GLN A 216 8.78 -13.62 -9.70
C GLN A 216 9.33 -12.21 -9.36
N LEU A 217 10.37 -12.11 -8.54
CA LEU A 217 11.03 -10.83 -8.26
C LEU A 217 11.79 -10.31 -9.50
N GLU A 218 12.33 -11.18 -10.36
CA GLU A 218 12.95 -10.78 -11.62
C GLU A 218 11.93 -10.16 -12.59
N VAL A 219 10.71 -10.70 -12.63
CA VAL A 219 9.59 -10.07 -13.37
C VAL A 219 9.29 -8.67 -12.81
N VAL A 220 9.28 -8.51 -11.48
CA VAL A 220 9.09 -7.20 -10.84
C VAL A 220 10.24 -6.25 -11.20
N GLN A 221 11.49 -6.74 -11.19
CA GLN A 221 12.67 -5.97 -11.56
C GLN A 221 12.64 -5.51 -13.02
N GLY A 222 12.19 -6.37 -13.95
CA GLY A 222 12.02 -6.00 -15.36
C GLY A 222 11.04 -4.84 -15.56
N LEU A 223 9.85 -4.95 -14.96
CA LEU A 223 8.85 -3.87 -14.97
C LEU A 223 9.36 -2.59 -14.28
N TRP A 224 10.15 -2.73 -13.22
CA TRP A 224 10.78 -1.61 -12.55
C TRP A 224 11.79 -0.89 -13.45
N ASN A 225 12.62 -1.62 -14.19
CA ASN A 225 13.62 -1.04 -15.10
C ASN A 225 12.96 -0.18 -16.20
N GLU A 226 11.77 -0.56 -16.66
CA GLU A 226 10.99 0.25 -17.60
C GLU A 226 10.34 1.50 -16.95
N TYR A 227 9.97 1.38 -15.68
CA TYR A 227 9.23 2.41 -14.97
C TYR A 227 10.14 3.50 -14.38
N LYS A 228 11.28 3.10 -13.82
CA LYS A 228 12.24 3.96 -13.13
C LYS A 228 12.64 5.21 -13.92
N PRO A 229 12.93 5.16 -15.25
CA PRO A 229 13.32 6.35 -16.00
C PRO A 229 12.27 7.47 -16.01
N VAL A 230 10.98 7.11 -15.95
CA VAL A 230 9.88 8.11 -15.87
C VAL A 230 9.91 8.81 -14.51
N LEU A 231 10.17 8.05 -13.44
CA LEU A 231 10.19 8.54 -12.07
C LEU A 231 11.45 9.36 -11.76
N ASP A 232 12.63 8.91 -12.21
CA ASP A 232 13.90 9.61 -12.01
C ASP A 232 13.90 11.00 -12.63
N LYS A 233 13.35 11.09 -13.85
CA LYS A 233 13.19 12.36 -14.57
C LYS A 233 12.06 13.22 -14.02
N ALA A 234 11.24 12.67 -13.12
CA ALA A 234 9.96 13.24 -12.70
C ALA A 234 9.16 13.75 -13.91
N ASP A 235 9.04 12.91 -14.94
CA ASP A 235 8.46 13.31 -16.24
C ASP A 235 6.96 13.59 -16.11
N THR A 236 6.62 14.87 -16.00
CA THR A 236 5.25 15.38 -15.91
C THR A 236 4.62 15.68 -17.27
N SER A 237 5.27 15.33 -18.39
CA SER A 237 4.66 15.44 -19.71
C SER A 237 3.45 14.52 -19.85
N ALA A 238 2.55 14.80 -20.79
CA ALA A 238 1.39 13.94 -21.04
C ALA A 238 1.82 12.47 -21.33
N ALA A 239 2.88 12.28 -22.12
CA ALA A 239 3.45 10.97 -22.42
C ALA A 239 4.04 10.29 -21.17
N GLY A 240 4.79 11.04 -20.35
CA GLY A 240 5.35 10.55 -19.09
C GLY A 240 4.28 10.08 -18.11
N LEU A 241 3.23 10.87 -17.93
CA LEU A 241 2.11 10.52 -17.03
C LEU A 241 1.29 9.33 -17.54
N ALA A 242 1.02 9.26 -18.85
CA ALA A 242 0.34 8.11 -19.45
C ALA A 242 1.18 6.83 -19.30
N LYS A 243 2.49 6.92 -19.53
CA LYS A 243 3.42 5.81 -19.32
C LYS A 243 3.47 5.40 -17.85
N ALA A 244 3.51 6.35 -16.91
CA ALA A 244 3.49 6.06 -15.48
C ALA A 244 2.19 5.35 -15.04
N ALA A 245 1.03 5.80 -15.53
CA ALA A 245 -0.25 5.15 -15.25
C ALA A 245 -0.28 3.71 -15.79
N LYS A 246 0.20 3.51 -17.02
CA LYS A 246 0.27 2.20 -17.69
C LYS A 246 1.20 1.22 -16.97
N LEU A 247 2.40 1.64 -16.58
CA LEU A 247 3.40 0.76 -15.95
C LEU A 247 3.11 0.47 -14.47
N ASN A 248 2.41 1.38 -13.78
CA ASN A 248 2.10 1.21 -12.36
C ASN A 248 1.21 -0.02 -12.09
N ILE A 249 0.24 -0.33 -12.96
CA ILE A 249 -0.74 -1.41 -12.72
C ILE A 249 -0.11 -2.81 -12.85
N PRO A 250 0.64 -3.14 -13.92
CA PRO A 250 1.39 -4.40 -14.00
C PRO A 250 2.35 -4.57 -12.82
N LEU A 251 3.12 -3.53 -12.47
CA LEU A 251 4.09 -3.60 -11.37
C LEU A 251 3.39 -3.88 -10.03
N LEU A 252 2.24 -3.26 -9.76
CA LEU A 252 1.42 -3.57 -8.59
C LEU A 252 0.96 -5.04 -8.58
N LYS A 253 0.49 -5.55 -9.74
CA LYS A 253 -0.02 -6.93 -9.86
C LYS A 253 1.08 -7.95 -9.61
N GLU A 254 2.24 -7.80 -10.24
CA GLU A 254 3.37 -8.71 -10.09
C GLU A 254 3.96 -8.66 -8.68
N MET A 255 4.06 -7.47 -8.08
CA MET A 255 4.47 -7.36 -6.68
C MET A 255 3.45 -8.02 -5.73
N ASN A 256 2.16 -7.97 -6.06
CA ASN A 256 1.14 -8.68 -5.30
C ASN A 256 1.22 -10.21 -5.44
N LYS A 257 1.67 -10.72 -6.58
CA LYS A 257 1.97 -12.15 -6.73
C LYS A 257 3.15 -12.54 -5.83
N ALA A 258 4.25 -11.77 -5.85
CA ALA A 258 5.41 -12.02 -4.99
C ALA A 258 5.03 -12.07 -3.50
N VAL A 259 4.20 -11.12 -3.03
CA VAL A 259 3.70 -11.13 -1.64
C VAL A 259 2.93 -12.41 -1.31
N LYS A 260 2.02 -12.85 -2.19
CA LYS A 260 1.28 -14.11 -2.00
C LYS A 260 2.19 -15.34 -1.97
N MET A 261 3.30 -15.32 -2.71
CA MET A 261 4.27 -16.41 -2.68
C MET A 261 5.01 -16.45 -1.33
N TYR A 262 5.41 -15.30 -0.79
CA TYR A 262 5.95 -15.22 0.57
C TYR A 262 4.95 -15.70 1.63
N GLU A 263 3.68 -15.30 1.53
CA GLU A 263 2.63 -15.76 2.44
C GLU A 263 2.47 -17.29 2.42
N LYS A 264 2.51 -17.90 1.24
CA LYS A 264 2.42 -19.36 1.08
C LYS A 264 3.67 -20.09 1.56
N SER A 265 4.82 -19.42 1.63
CA SER A 265 6.06 -20.00 2.13
C SER A 265 6.11 -20.13 3.65
N VAL A 266 5.15 -19.52 4.37
CA VAL A 266 4.97 -19.65 5.82
C VAL A 266 4.55 -21.09 6.15
N LYS A 267 5.40 -21.83 6.86
CA LYS A 267 5.13 -23.16 7.40
C LYS A 267 4.60 -23.10 8.84
#